data_AF-A0AAE2JW65-F1
#
_entry.id   AF-A0AAE2JW65-F1
#
_cell.length_a   1.000
_cell.length_b   1.000
_cell.length_c   1.000
_cell.angle_alpha   90.00
_cell.angle_beta   90.00
_cell.angle_gamma   90.00
#
_symmetry.space_group_name_H-M   'P 1'
#
loop_
_entity.id
_entity.type
_entity.pdbx_description
1 polymer ?
#
loop_
_entity_poly.entity_id
_entity_poly.type
_entity_poly.pdbx_seq_one_letter_code
_entity_poly.pdbx_strand_id
1 'polypeptide(L)'
;MLRKLSIIILVGIFMVGFMVPKTSFAQESSKEVNVKDNDQAVLNAEQEKLINTVKPYVHVDADGKLFLKNVPEHLYKEYNLSALEEHFEYINKA
;
A
#
# COMPACT_ATOMS: atom_id res chain seq x y z
N MET A 1 -35.17 -40.64 7.37
CA MET A 1 -34.68 -41.06 6.04
C MET A 1 -35.79 -40.91 5.03
N LEU A 2 -35.73 -39.88 4.18
CA LEU A 2 -36.58 -39.80 2.99
C LEU A 2 -35.72 -39.30 1.82
N ARG A 3 -36.03 -39.86 0.66
CA ARG A 3 -35.11 -40.17 -0.44
C ARG A 3 -34.70 -38.92 -1.24
N LYS A 4 -33.47 -39.02 -1.75
CA LYS A 4 -32.86 -38.21 -2.80
C LYS A 4 -33.86 -37.97 -3.94
N LEU A 5 -33.98 -36.72 -4.38
CA LEU A 5 -34.39 -36.42 -5.75
C LEU A 5 -33.44 -35.34 -6.30
N SER A 6 -32.47 -35.80 -7.08
CA SER A 6 -31.69 -34.96 -7.97
C SER A 6 -32.63 -34.32 -8.99
N ILE A 7 -32.61 -33.00 -9.09
CA ILE A 7 -33.08 -32.29 -10.28
C ILE A 7 -31.96 -31.31 -10.65
N ILE A 8 -31.16 -31.75 -11.61
CA ILE A 8 -30.21 -30.93 -12.36
C ILE A 8 -31.06 -30.04 -13.29
N ILE A 9 -31.17 -28.75 -12.98
CA ILE A 9 -31.72 -27.73 -13.87
C ILE A 9 -30.50 -26.98 -14.42
N LEU A 10 -29.99 -27.40 -15.57
CA LEU A 10 -30.33 -26.88 -16.91
C LEU A 10 -30.16 -25.35 -17.01
N VAL A 11 -28.97 -24.97 -17.47
CA VAL A 11 -28.64 -23.85 -18.37
C VAL A 11 -29.52 -22.60 -18.27
N GLY A 12 -28.93 -21.52 -17.74
CA GLY A 12 -29.41 -20.15 -17.89
C GLY A 12 -28.23 -19.21 -18.08
N ILE A 13 -27.66 -19.18 -19.29
CA ILE A 13 -26.78 -18.11 -19.73
C ILE A 13 -27.62 -16.84 -19.82
N PHE A 14 -27.40 -15.89 -18.93
CA PHE A 14 -27.79 -14.49 -19.13
C PHE A 14 -26.53 -13.63 -19.09
N MET A 15 -25.84 -13.63 -20.23
CA MET A 15 -24.97 -12.54 -20.65
C MET A 15 -25.86 -11.31 -20.87
N VAL A 16 -26.01 -10.48 -19.83
CA VAL A 16 -26.56 -9.13 -19.99
C VAL A 16 -25.39 -8.17 -19.99
N GLY A 17 -25.06 -7.72 -21.20
CA GLY A 17 -24.02 -6.74 -21.45
C GLY A 17 -24.35 -5.41 -20.82
N PHE A 18 -23.56 -5.02 -19.82
CA PHE A 18 -23.37 -3.61 -19.53
C PHE A 18 -22.32 -3.09 -20.51
N MET A 19 -22.79 -2.52 -21.62
CA MET A 19 -21.98 -1.59 -22.42
C MET A 19 -21.68 -0.38 -21.53
N VAL A 20 -20.53 -0.38 -20.86
CA VAL A 20 -20.01 0.81 -20.21
C VAL A 20 -19.62 1.78 -21.35
N PRO A 21 -20.19 2.99 -21.43
CA PRO A 21 -19.71 3.98 -22.39
C PRO A 21 -18.26 4.28 -22.06
N LYS A 22 -17.36 4.05 -23.03
CA LYS A 22 -15.97 4.48 -22.94
C LYS A 22 -15.96 6.00 -22.96
N THR A 23 -16.07 6.64 -21.80
CA THR A 23 -15.62 8.01 -21.61
C THR A 23 -14.12 8.00 -21.89
N SER A 24 -13.74 8.67 -22.98
CA SER A 24 -12.35 8.91 -23.36
C SER A 24 -11.70 9.81 -22.31
N PHE A 25 -11.19 9.22 -21.24
CA PHE A 25 -10.18 9.85 -20.41
C PHE A 25 -8.86 9.79 -21.15
N ALA A 26 -8.16 10.92 -21.14
CA ALA A 26 -6.93 11.18 -21.86
C ALA A 26 -5.97 9.98 -21.85
N GLN A 27 -5.48 9.63 -23.03
CA GLN A 27 -4.28 8.82 -23.21
C GLN A 27 -3.11 9.62 -22.63
N GLU A 28 -2.93 9.55 -21.32
CA GLU A 28 -1.65 9.88 -20.70
C GLU A 28 -0.66 8.83 -21.22
N SER A 29 0.25 9.32 -22.05
CA SER A 29 1.37 8.58 -22.59
C SER A 29 2.01 7.77 -21.47
N SER A 30 1.74 6.46 -21.44
CA SER A 30 2.53 5.51 -20.68
C SER A 30 3.91 5.54 -21.30
N LYS A 31 4.75 6.45 -20.79
CA LYS A 31 6.19 6.33 -20.86
C LYS A 31 6.49 4.99 -20.21
N GLU A 32 6.62 3.98 -21.04
CA GLU A 32 7.06 2.64 -20.68
C GLU A 32 8.47 2.82 -20.10
N VAL A 33 8.53 3.11 -18.81
CA VAL A 33 9.78 3.09 -18.08
C VAL A 33 10.11 1.61 -17.98
N ASN A 34 11.00 1.18 -18.88
CA ASN A 34 11.70 -0.09 -18.79
C ASN A 34 12.59 -0.02 -17.54
N VAL A 35 11.98 -0.08 -16.35
CA VAL A 35 12.69 -0.27 -15.09
C VAL A 35 13.17 -1.71 -15.17
N LYS A 36 14.49 -1.87 -15.33
CA LYS A 36 15.12 -3.18 -15.19
C LYS A 36 14.69 -3.72 -13.82
N ASP A 37 14.01 -4.87 -13.79
CA ASP A 37 13.53 -5.52 -12.55
C ASP A 37 14.59 -5.61 -11.44
N ASN A 38 15.86 -5.62 -11.82
CA ASN A 38 16.99 -5.63 -10.89
C ASN A 38 17.13 -4.34 -10.06
N ASP A 39 16.80 -3.19 -10.63
CA ASP A 39 16.90 -1.89 -9.94
C ASP A 39 15.76 -1.74 -8.91
N GLN A 40 14.59 -2.33 -9.18
CA GLN A 40 13.46 -2.34 -8.26
C GLN A 40 13.71 -3.23 -7.03
N ALA A 41 14.36 -4.39 -7.22
CA ALA A 41 14.72 -5.28 -6.12
C ALA A 41 15.74 -4.63 -5.16
N VAL A 42 16.70 -3.88 -5.69
CA VAL A 42 17.69 -3.15 -4.89
C VAL A 42 17.02 -2.00 -4.11
N LEU A 43 16.15 -1.23 -4.74
CA LEU A 43 15.38 -0.16 -4.08
C LEU A 43 14.50 -0.71 -2.95
N ASN A 44 13.84 -1.84 -3.16
CA ASN A 44 13.02 -2.48 -2.12
C ASN A 44 13.88 -2.90 -0.91
N ALA A 45 15.08 -3.45 -1.13
CA ALA A 45 15.97 -3.87 -0.05
C ALA A 45 16.48 -2.67 0.78
N GLU A 46 16.79 -1.54 0.14
CA GLU A 46 17.19 -0.31 0.82
C GLU A 46 16.04 0.29 1.65
N GLN A 47 14.82 0.27 1.11
CA GLN A 47 13.61 0.71 1.80
C GLN A 47 13.30 -0.18 3.02
N GLU A 48 13.38 -1.50 2.87
CA GLU A 48 13.20 -2.44 3.99
C GLU A 48 14.23 -2.20 5.08
N LYS A 49 15.50 -1.97 4.71
CA LYS A 49 16.55 -1.65 5.67
C LYS A 49 16.23 -0.36 6.44
N LEU A 50 15.79 0.69 5.76
CA LEU A 50 15.38 1.96 6.38
C LEU A 50 14.24 1.73 7.36
N ILE A 51 13.18 1.05 6.93
CA ILE A 51 12.02 0.74 7.77
C ILE A 51 12.45 -0.05 9.01
N ASN A 52 13.25 -1.11 8.82
CA ASN A 52 13.72 -1.95 9.93
C ASN A 52 14.62 -1.19 10.91
N THR A 53 15.34 -0.17 10.44
CA THR A 53 16.20 0.68 11.28
C THR A 53 15.39 1.67 12.10
N VAL A 54 14.37 2.29 11.51
CA VAL A 54 13.58 3.36 12.16
C VAL A 54 12.43 2.81 13.00
N LYS A 55 11.81 1.71 12.58
CA LYS A 55 10.65 1.08 13.23
C LYS A 55 10.76 0.90 14.75
N PRO A 56 11.90 0.47 15.32
CA PRO A 56 12.03 0.30 16.78
C PRO A 56 11.82 1.58 17.59
N TYR A 57 11.98 2.75 16.95
CA TYR A 57 11.86 4.04 17.59
C TYR A 57 10.50 4.71 17.35
N VAL A 58 9.64 4.13 16.52
CA VAL A 58 8.29 4.62 16.27
C VAL A 58 7.37 4.03 17.33
N HIS A 59 6.69 4.92 18.06
CA HIS A 59 5.74 4.56 19.10
C HIS A 59 4.37 5.14 18.82
N VAL A 60 3.36 4.48 19.39
CA VAL A 60 1.97 4.91 19.41
C VAL A 60 1.58 5.16 20.86
N ASP A 61 0.97 6.30 21.15
CA ASP A 61 0.49 6.61 22.51
C ASP A 61 -0.91 6.04 22.77
N ALA A 62 -1.45 6.31 23.96
CA ALA A 62 -2.78 5.84 24.35
C ALA A 62 -3.92 6.44 23.50
N ASP A 63 -3.68 7.60 22.87
CA ASP A 63 -4.63 8.28 22.00
C ASP A 63 -4.50 7.83 20.53
N GLY A 64 -3.57 6.91 20.24
CA GLY A 64 -3.31 6.40 18.88
C GLY A 64 -2.37 7.29 18.06
N LYS A 65 -1.70 8.28 18.68
CA LYS A 65 -0.80 9.20 17.97
C LYS A 65 0.59 8.62 17.80
N LEU A 66 1.17 8.84 16.64
CA LEU A 66 2.51 8.41 16.27
C LEU A 66 3.56 9.42 16.75
N PHE A 67 4.67 8.93 17.28
CA PHE A 67 5.82 9.76 17.65
C PHE A 67 7.12 8.94 17.67
N LEU A 68 8.26 9.63 17.57
CA LEU A 68 9.57 9.01 17.74
C LEU A 68 10.03 9.07 19.20
N LYS A 69 10.71 8.02 19.68
CA LYS A 69 11.24 7.96 21.05
C LYS A 69 12.64 7.33 21.08
N ASN A 70 13.53 7.89 21.90
CA ASN A 70 14.88 7.38 22.16
C ASN A 70 15.72 7.17 20.89
N VAL A 71 15.53 8.00 19.88
CA VAL A 71 16.26 7.93 18.61
C VAL A 71 17.69 8.48 18.82
N PRO A 72 18.74 7.71 18.48
CA PRO A 72 20.11 8.22 18.44
C PRO A 72 20.29 9.39 17.46
N GLU A 73 21.05 10.42 17.84
CA GLU A 73 21.22 11.65 17.03
C GLU A 73 21.75 11.38 15.61
N HIS A 74 22.62 10.38 15.44
CA HIS A 74 23.15 10.04 14.11
C HIS A 74 22.05 9.59 13.14
N LEU A 75 21.01 8.90 13.61
CA LEU A 75 19.90 8.45 12.78
C LEU A 75 19.01 9.60 12.32
N TYR A 76 18.89 10.68 13.11
CA TYR A 76 18.13 11.87 12.71
C TYR A 76 18.66 12.48 11.41
N LYS A 77 19.99 12.60 11.29
CA LYS A 77 20.65 13.14 10.10
C LYS A 77 20.69 12.13 8.97
N GLU A 78 20.98 10.86 9.27
CA GLU A 78 21.13 9.80 8.26
C GLU A 78 19.81 9.49 7.53
N TYR A 79 18.68 9.47 8.25
CA TYR A 79 17.38 9.07 7.71
C TYR A 79 16.37 10.22 7.65
N ASN A 80 16.81 11.46 7.88
CA ASN A 80 15.97 12.66 7.88
C ASN A 80 14.70 12.52 8.75
N LEU A 81 14.89 12.09 10.00
CA LEU A 81 13.76 11.75 10.88
C LEU A 81 12.94 12.97 11.31
N SER A 82 13.48 14.18 11.17
CA SER A 82 12.71 15.42 11.38
C SER A 82 11.54 15.55 10.41
N ALA A 83 11.72 15.17 9.14
CA ALA A 83 10.63 15.15 8.18
C ALA A 83 9.58 14.07 8.51
N LEU A 84 10.02 12.95 9.10
CA LEU A 84 9.12 11.90 9.57
C LEU A 84 8.28 12.36 10.77
N GLU A 85 8.88 13.09 11.71
CA GLU A 85 8.16 13.70 12.84
C GLU A 85 7.12 14.71 12.37
N GLU A 86 7.47 15.58 11.42
CA GLU A 86 6.52 16.51 10.81
C GLU A 86 5.35 15.76 10.14
N HIS A 87 5.63 14.64 9.47
CA HIS A 87 4.59 13.82 8.88
C HIS A 87 3.69 13.16 9.94
N PHE A 88 4.26 12.69 11.05
CA PHE A 88 3.47 12.19 12.18
C PHE A 88 2.60 13.30 12.78
N GLU A 89 3.10 14.52 12.92
CA GLU A 89 2.27 15.65 13.36
C GLU A 89 1.10 15.91 12.41
N TYR A 90 1.31 15.81 11.10
CA TYR A 90 0.23 15.93 10.12
C TYR A 90 -0.82 14.83 10.31
N ILE A 91 -0.39 13.57 10.45
CA ILE A 91 -1.30 12.43 10.67
C ILE A 91 -2.08 12.59 11.98
N ASN A 92 -1.40 12.97 13.06
CA ASN A 92 -2.00 13.09 14.39
C ASN A 92 -3.02 14.24 14.51
N LYS A 93 -3.06 15.15 13.54
CA LYS A 93 -4.02 16.26 13.44
C LYS A 93 -5.26 15.89 12.60
N ALA A 94 -5.18 14.84 11.78
CA ALA A 94 -6.26 14.35 10.94
C ALA A 94 -7.29 13.54 11.76
#